data_AF-A0A2D9SAV3-F1
#
_entry.id   AF-A0A2D9SAV3-F1
#
_cell.length_a   1.000
_cell.length_b   1.000
_cell.length_c   1.000
_cell.angle_alpha   90.00
_cell.angle_beta   90.00
_cell.angle_gamma   90.00
#
_symmetry.space_group_name_H-M   'P 1'
#
loop_
_entity.id
_entity.type
_entity.pdbx_description
1 polymer ?
#
loop_
_entity_poly.entity_id
_entity_poly.type
_entity_poly.pdbx_seq_one_letter_code
_entity_poly.pdbx_strand_id
1 'polypeptide(L)'
;MLVRLTIIPCERANEVNVTPTIGRIHPLKQFPTNMRGGCRVAISGTPGTGKTTISTMLKDEGFNVLALEKIAEKYDCLGELDISDNSKPIDIELLISKLKDDWSIMPENITIIDGHLSHLLPCDQTIILRCKPDILETRLERRGYSKEKIQGNVEWELIGGPWNDNENASNWLELDTTELNQNSIKEIIVKWIADDFKPTAIDTDIDWIATMEE
;
A
#
# COMPACT_ATOMS: atom_id res chain seq x y z
N MET A 1 19.20 1.77 -1.36
CA MET A 1 19.32 3.11 -0.75
C MET A 1 18.56 3.10 0.57
N LEU A 2 19.24 3.26 1.71
CA LEU A 2 18.57 3.55 2.99
C LEU A 2 17.89 4.92 2.87
N VAL A 3 16.60 5.01 3.16
CA VAL A 3 15.88 6.28 3.25
C VAL A 3 16.02 6.80 4.67
N ARG A 4 16.66 7.96 4.83
CA ARG A 4 16.83 8.65 6.11
C ARG A 4 15.87 9.84 6.11
N LEU A 5 14.84 9.79 6.96
CA LEU A 5 13.92 10.90 7.20
C LEU A 5 13.81 11.11 8.71
N THR A 6 13.98 12.35 9.14
CA THR A 6 13.80 12.79 10.53
C THR A 6 12.77 13.91 10.51
N ILE A 7 11.59 13.69 11.10
CA ILE A 7 10.56 14.71 11.28
C ILE A 7 9.92 14.55 12.67
N ILE A 8 9.56 15.69 13.27
CA ILE A 8 9.18 15.93 14.68
C ILE A 8 7.64 16.01 14.78
N PRO A 9 6.99 15.41 15.80
CA PRO A 9 5.53 15.20 15.86
C PRO A 9 4.72 16.39 16.41
N CYS A 10 3.42 16.44 16.09
CA CYS A 10 2.42 17.30 16.77
C CYS A 10 1.05 16.60 16.86
N GLU A 11 0.50 16.52 18.07
CA GLU A 11 -0.69 15.74 18.49
C GLU A 11 -2.05 16.44 18.24
N ARG A 12 -3.13 15.67 17.95
CA ARG A 12 -4.26 15.40 18.89
C ARG A 12 -5.48 14.71 18.24
N ALA A 13 -6.12 13.87 19.06
CA ALA A 13 -7.20 12.92 18.80
C ALA A 13 -8.64 13.47 18.96
N ASN A 14 -9.65 12.71 18.48
CA ASN A 14 -10.70 12.09 19.31
C ASN A 14 -11.68 11.17 18.53
N GLU A 15 -12.09 10.10 19.21
CA GLU A 15 -12.84 8.90 18.77
C GLU A 15 -14.39 9.05 18.71
N VAL A 16 -15.09 8.09 18.08
CA VAL A 16 -16.28 7.37 18.61
C VAL A 16 -16.66 6.10 17.80
N ASN A 17 -17.12 5.05 18.51
CA ASN A 17 -17.44 3.67 18.06
C ASN A 17 -18.91 3.42 17.66
N VAL A 18 -19.16 2.50 16.69
CA VAL A 18 -20.19 1.41 16.79
C VAL A 18 -20.03 0.30 15.71
N THR A 19 -20.24 -0.95 16.15
CA THR A 19 -20.05 -2.27 15.48
C THR A 19 -21.03 -2.62 14.34
N PRO A 20 -20.66 -3.47 13.35
CA PRO A 20 -21.62 -4.09 12.43
C PRO A 20 -21.68 -5.63 12.47
N THR A 21 -22.81 -6.15 12.01
CA THR A 21 -23.18 -7.57 11.90
C THR A 21 -22.69 -8.17 10.57
N ILE A 22 -22.30 -9.45 10.60
CA ILE A 22 -21.68 -10.21 9.51
C ILE A 22 -22.67 -10.53 8.38
N GLY A 23 -22.30 -10.21 7.13
CA GLY A 23 -23.08 -10.54 5.92
C GLY A 23 -22.19 -10.89 4.72
N ARG A 24 -22.67 -11.82 3.89
CA ARG A 24 -21.99 -12.51 2.77
C ARG A 24 -21.48 -11.58 1.65
N ILE A 25 -20.34 -11.97 1.05
CA ILE A 25 -19.69 -11.29 -0.09
C ILE A 25 -20.40 -11.66 -1.41
N HIS A 26 -20.81 -10.65 -2.17
CA HIS A 26 -21.46 -10.75 -3.49
C HIS A 26 -20.66 -9.98 -4.56
N PRO A 27 -20.72 -10.38 -5.85
CA PRO A 27 -19.97 -9.76 -6.94
C PRO A 27 -20.33 -8.27 -7.13
N LEU A 28 -19.38 -7.47 -7.64
CA LEU A 28 -19.36 -6.00 -7.68
C LEU A 28 -20.60 -5.27 -8.25
N LYS A 29 -21.58 -5.99 -8.79
CA LYS A 29 -22.85 -5.40 -9.27
C LYS A 29 -23.79 -4.93 -8.15
N GLN A 30 -23.40 -5.04 -6.87
CA GLN A 30 -24.21 -4.58 -5.73
C GLN A 30 -23.38 -3.85 -4.66
N PHE A 31 -22.32 -3.12 -5.03
CA PHE A 31 -21.86 -2.08 -4.09
C PHE A 31 -23.05 -1.15 -3.83
N PRO A 32 -23.43 -0.92 -2.57
CA PRO A 32 -24.57 -0.08 -2.26
C PRO A 32 -24.38 1.27 -2.95
N THR A 33 -25.42 1.73 -3.64
CA THR A 33 -25.50 2.99 -4.41
C THR A 33 -25.29 4.26 -3.57
N ASN A 34 -24.80 4.11 -2.34
CA ASN A 34 -24.50 5.16 -1.39
C ASN A 34 -23.00 5.51 -1.33
N MET A 35 -22.12 4.87 -2.12
CA MET A 35 -20.76 5.36 -2.38
C MET A 35 -20.81 6.57 -3.32
N ARG A 36 -21.13 7.75 -2.79
CA ARG A 36 -21.34 8.98 -3.59
C ARG A 36 -20.07 9.81 -3.86
N GLY A 37 -18.89 9.28 -3.58
CA GLY A 37 -17.61 9.81 -4.05
C GLY A 37 -16.66 8.65 -4.34
N GLY A 38 -15.92 8.70 -5.45
CA GLY A 38 -14.82 7.76 -5.65
C GLY A 38 -13.68 8.04 -4.68
N CYS A 39 -12.84 7.05 -4.47
CA CYS A 39 -11.79 7.05 -3.46
C CYS A 39 -10.46 6.63 -4.12
N ARG A 40 -9.35 7.22 -3.69
CA ARG A 40 -8.00 6.76 -4.04
C ARG A 40 -7.47 5.88 -2.92
N VAL A 41 -7.08 4.66 -3.26
CA VAL A 41 -6.54 3.69 -2.30
C VAL A 41 -5.11 3.35 -2.70
N ALA A 42 -4.15 3.66 -1.85
CA ALA A 42 -2.76 3.24 -2.04
C ALA A 42 -2.60 1.76 -1.71
N ILE A 43 -1.91 1.00 -2.57
CA ILE A 43 -1.35 -0.30 -2.22
C ILE A 43 0.17 -0.15 -2.20
N SER A 44 0.72 -0.22 -0.99
CA SER A 44 2.14 -0.01 -0.70
C SER A 44 2.71 -1.20 0.08
N GLY A 45 3.99 -1.12 0.41
CA GLY A 45 4.78 -2.17 1.02
C GLY A 45 6.15 -2.31 0.37
N THR A 46 7.06 -3.02 1.01
CA THR A 46 8.42 -3.25 0.50
C THR A 46 8.38 -3.94 -0.88
N PRO A 47 9.28 -3.61 -1.84
CA PRO A 47 9.41 -4.37 -3.08
C PRO A 47 9.49 -5.88 -2.81
N GLY A 48 8.62 -6.68 -3.45
CA GLY A 48 8.54 -8.13 -3.23
C GLY A 48 7.37 -8.61 -2.37
N THR A 49 6.66 -7.71 -1.67
CA THR A 49 5.51 -8.07 -0.80
C THR A 49 4.24 -8.46 -1.57
N GLY A 50 4.19 -8.29 -2.89
CA GLY A 50 3.06 -8.78 -3.72
C GLY A 50 2.07 -7.72 -4.20
N LYS A 51 2.35 -6.43 -4.01
CA LYS A 51 1.52 -5.29 -4.47
C LYS A 51 0.95 -5.47 -5.88
N THR A 52 1.82 -5.67 -6.87
CA THR A 52 1.42 -5.81 -8.28
C THR A 52 0.55 -7.04 -8.54
N THR A 53 0.76 -8.12 -7.79
CA THR A 53 -0.07 -9.30 -7.91
C THR A 53 -1.47 -9.03 -7.39
N ILE A 54 -1.58 -8.42 -6.21
CA ILE A 54 -2.87 -8.04 -5.61
C ILE A 54 -3.59 -6.97 -6.45
N SER A 55 -2.88 -5.95 -6.91
CA SER A 55 -3.44 -4.88 -7.75
C SER A 55 -3.97 -5.43 -9.08
N THR A 56 -3.28 -6.41 -9.68
CA THR A 56 -3.77 -7.10 -10.88
C THR A 56 -5.04 -7.87 -10.60
N MET A 57 -5.12 -8.60 -9.49
CA MET A 57 -6.33 -9.33 -9.11
C MET A 57 -7.50 -8.38 -8.82
N LEU A 58 -7.26 -7.23 -8.20
CA LEU A 58 -8.29 -6.20 -8.01
C LEU A 58 -8.72 -5.58 -9.34
N LYS A 59 -7.80 -5.42 -10.29
CA LYS A 59 -8.16 -4.99 -11.65
C LYS A 59 -9.10 -5.99 -12.34
N ASP A 60 -8.87 -7.29 -12.15
CA ASP A 60 -9.75 -8.36 -12.68
C ASP A 60 -11.12 -8.38 -11.99
N GLU A 61 -11.19 -7.94 -10.72
CA GLU A 61 -12.45 -7.62 -10.03
C GLU A 61 -13.08 -6.30 -10.54
N GLY A 62 -12.45 -5.56 -11.46
CA GLY A 62 -13.04 -4.36 -12.08
C GLY A 62 -12.77 -3.04 -11.37
N PHE A 63 -11.82 -3.01 -10.42
CA PHE A 63 -11.30 -1.75 -9.90
C PHE A 63 -10.44 -1.03 -10.94
N ASN A 64 -10.47 0.30 -10.94
CA ASN A 64 -9.49 1.08 -11.70
C ASN A 64 -8.13 0.98 -10.99
N VAL A 65 -7.06 0.66 -11.71
CA VAL A 65 -5.72 0.48 -11.14
C VAL A 65 -4.71 1.30 -11.94
N LEU A 66 -3.98 2.17 -11.25
CA LEU A 66 -2.90 2.99 -11.80
C LEU A 66 -1.58 2.62 -11.13
N ALA A 67 -0.52 2.45 -11.92
CA ALA A 67 0.82 2.26 -11.40
C ALA A 67 1.45 3.62 -11.05
N LEU A 68 2.07 3.73 -9.88
CA LEU A 68 2.76 4.94 -9.44
C LEU A 68 3.83 5.38 -10.45
N GLU A 69 4.59 4.45 -11.02
CA GLU A 69 5.62 4.81 -11.99
C GLU A 69 5.01 5.47 -13.24
N LYS A 70 3.80 5.04 -13.66
CA LYS A 70 3.09 5.62 -14.81
C LYS A 70 2.52 7.00 -14.51
N ILE A 71 2.10 7.23 -13.27
CA ILE A 71 1.69 8.56 -12.82
C ILE A 71 2.93 9.47 -12.80
N ALA A 72 4.04 9.04 -12.19
CA ALA A 72 5.29 9.80 -12.17
C ALA A 72 5.82 10.12 -13.58
N GLU A 73 5.74 9.16 -14.52
CA GLU A 73 6.09 9.36 -15.93
C GLU A 73 5.22 10.43 -16.59
N LYS A 74 3.90 10.36 -16.40
CA LYS A 74 2.95 11.33 -16.97
C LYS A 74 3.23 12.77 -16.52
N TYR A 75 3.67 12.96 -15.28
CA TYR A 75 3.96 14.27 -14.71
C TYR A 75 5.44 14.64 -14.77
N ASP A 76 6.28 13.96 -15.55
CA ASP A 76 7.73 14.23 -15.65
C ASP A 76 8.42 14.30 -14.27
N CYS A 77 8.08 13.36 -13.38
CA CYS A 77 8.66 13.24 -12.04
C CYS A 77 9.59 12.02 -11.90
N LEU A 78 9.89 11.32 -13.00
CA LEU A 78 10.90 10.27 -13.05
C LEU A 78 12.27 10.87 -13.33
N GLY A 79 13.24 10.56 -12.48
CA GLY A 79 14.64 10.89 -12.70
C GLY A 79 15.32 9.96 -13.73
N GLU A 80 16.63 10.16 -13.87
CA GLU A 80 17.47 9.34 -14.75
C GLU A 80 17.59 7.90 -14.25
N LEU A 81 17.91 6.97 -15.17
CA LEU A 81 18.16 5.58 -14.81
C LEU A 81 19.46 5.49 -14.01
N ASP A 82 19.37 5.04 -12.77
CA ASP A 82 20.53 4.63 -11.99
C ASP A 82 20.98 3.24 -12.48
N ILE A 83 22.15 3.19 -13.11
CA ILE A 83 22.72 1.96 -13.66
C ILE A 83 23.17 1.00 -12.54
N SER A 84 23.47 1.52 -11.35
CA SER A 84 23.96 0.71 -10.24
C SER A 84 22.92 -0.29 -9.71
N ASP A 85 21.63 0.08 -9.78
CA ASP A 85 20.54 -0.77 -9.30
C ASP A 85 19.37 -0.92 -10.30
N ASN A 86 19.54 -0.40 -11.52
CA ASN A 86 18.57 -0.41 -12.61
C ASN A 86 17.20 0.15 -12.19
N SER A 87 17.19 1.26 -11.46
CA SER A 87 15.99 1.94 -10.98
C SER A 87 15.93 3.40 -11.44
N LYS A 88 14.74 3.99 -11.38
CA LYS A 88 14.55 5.43 -11.61
C LYS A 88 13.98 6.05 -10.34
N PRO A 89 14.63 7.07 -9.75
CA PRO A 89 14.08 7.76 -8.60
C PRO A 89 12.80 8.52 -9.02
N ILE A 90 11.84 8.63 -8.10
CA ILE A 90 10.64 9.45 -8.26
C ILE A 90 10.78 10.66 -7.35
N ASP A 91 10.65 11.87 -7.90
CA ASP A 91 10.52 13.09 -7.11
C ASP A 91 9.09 13.17 -6.56
N ILE A 92 8.90 12.63 -5.35
CA ILE A 92 7.59 12.54 -4.68
C ILE A 92 7.05 13.92 -4.32
N GLU A 93 7.89 14.86 -3.87
CA GLU A 93 7.46 16.21 -3.52
C GLU A 93 6.96 16.98 -4.75
N LEU A 94 7.71 16.91 -5.86
CA LEU A 94 7.29 17.48 -7.13
C LEU A 94 6.01 16.81 -7.63
N LEU A 95 5.92 15.48 -7.53
CA LEU A 95 4.74 14.73 -7.95
C LEU A 95 3.50 15.17 -7.17
N ILE A 96 3.57 15.23 -5.83
CA ILE A 96 2.49 15.73 -4.99
C ILE A 96 2.12 17.15 -5.39
N SER A 97 3.10 18.03 -5.64
CA SER A 97 2.83 19.41 -6.05
C SER A 97 2.06 19.50 -7.37
N LYS A 98 2.40 18.65 -8.36
CA LYS A 98 1.72 18.58 -9.66
C LYS A 98 0.33 17.94 -9.57
N LEU A 99 0.15 17.02 -8.62
CA LEU A 99 -1.13 16.35 -8.39
C LEU A 99 -2.15 17.24 -7.66
N LYS A 100 -1.74 18.31 -6.97
CA LYS A 100 -2.64 19.16 -6.14
C LYS A 100 -3.93 19.56 -6.87
N ASP A 101 -3.81 20.04 -8.10
CA ASP A 101 -4.96 20.52 -8.86
C ASP A 101 -5.76 19.35 -9.44
N ASP A 102 -5.09 18.39 -10.08
CA ASP A 102 -5.72 17.24 -10.74
C ASP A 102 -6.41 16.29 -9.75
N TRP A 103 -5.90 16.20 -8.52
CA TRP A 103 -6.43 15.31 -7.48
C TRP A 103 -7.30 16.03 -6.45
N SER A 104 -7.48 17.35 -6.58
CA SER A 104 -8.42 18.12 -5.75
C SER A 104 -9.87 17.66 -5.88
N ILE A 105 -10.22 17.07 -7.03
CA ILE A 105 -11.52 16.48 -7.31
C ILE A 105 -11.45 15.00 -6.97
N MET A 106 -12.39 14.49 -6.18
CA MET A 106 -12.50 13.05 -5.93
C MET A 106 -12.79 12.31 -7.24
N PRO A 107 -12.19 11.13 -7.47
CA PRO A 107 -12.51 10.34 -8.66
C PRO A 107 -13.99 9.93 -8.65
N GLU A 108 -14.51 9.51 -9.80
CA GLU A 108 -15.90 9.00 -9.89
C GLU A 108 -16.05 7.62 -9.24
N ASN A 109 -14.99 6.80 -9.31
CA ASN A 109 -14.94 5.42 -8.81
C ASN A 109 -13.70 5.21 -7.94
N ILE A 110 -13.66 4.09 -7.22
CA ILE A 110 -12.44 3.67 -6.52
C ILE A 110 -11.31 3.47 -7.50
N THR A 111 -10.17 4.10 -7.22
CA THR A 111 -8.93 3.99 -7.97
C THR A 111 -7.81 3.51 -7.06
N ILE A 112 -7.26 2.35 -7.38
CA ILE A 112 -6.13 1.74 -6.69
C ILE A 112 -4.83 2.30 -7.27
N ILE A 113 -3.91 2.73 -6.40
CA ILE A 113 -2.58 3.21 -6.78
C ILE A 113 -1.54 2.16 -6.35
N ASP A 114 -0.99 1.43 -7.30
CA ASP A 114 0.03 0.39 -7.07
C ASP A 114 1.43 1.01 -7.10
N GLY A 115 2.18 0.90 -6.00
CA GLY A 115 3.58 1.32 -5.96
C GLY A 115 4.15 1.29 -4.55
N HIS A 116 5.45 1.04 -4.39
CA HIS A 116 6.07 0.95 -3.05
C HIS A 116 6.14 2.30 -2.30
N LEU A 117 5.89 3.42 -2.99
CA LEU A 117 5.79 4.77 -2.41
C LEU A 117 4.37 5.36 -2.56
N SER A 118 3.37 4.54 -2.94
CA SER A 118 2.01 5.04 -3.22
C SER A 118 1.34 5.65 -1.98
N HIS A 119 1.70 5.16 -0.79
CA HIS A 119 1.28 5.67 0.52
C HIS A 119 1.71 7.13 0.79
N LEU A 120 2.73 7.64 0.07
CA LEU A 120 3.16 9.04 0.19
C LEU A 120 2.33 10.00 -0.68
N LEU A 121 1.53 9.48 -1.60
CA LEU A 121 0.62 10.30 -2.40
C LEU A 121 -0.63 10.67 -1.57
N PRO A 122 -1.35 11.75 -1.93
CA PRO A 122 -2.59 12.15 -1.26
C PRO A 122 -3.74 11.19 -1.62
N CYS A 123 -3.64 9.95 -1.17
CA CYS A 123 -4.68 8.93 -1.23
C CYS A 123 -5.58 9.05 0.01
N ASP A 124 -6.84 8.64 -0.14
CA ASP A 124 -7.81 8.70 0.95
C ASP A 124 -7.62 7.54 1.95
N GLN A 125 -7.12 6.41 1.44
CA GLN A 125 -6.96 5.15 2.17
C GLN A 125 -5.65 4.46 1.77
N THR A 126 -5.05 3.70 2.67
CA THR A 126 -3.76 3.03 2.44
C THR A 126 -3.81 1.56 2.87
N ILE A 127 -3.29 0.69 2.01
CA ILE A 127 -3.07 -0.73 2.29
C ILE A 127 -1.56 -0.97 2.29
N ILE A 128 -1.02 -1.47 3.40
CA ILE A 128 0.37 -1.88 3.51
C ILE A 128 0.44 -3.41 3.47
N LEU A 129 1.04 -3.93 2.40
CA LEU A 129 1.36 -5.35 2.31
C LEU A 129 2.74 -5.61 2.93
N ARG A 130 2.76 -6.42 3.98
CA ARG A 130 3.96 -6.88 4.68
C ARG A 130 4.31 -8.31 4.27
N CYS A 131 5.55 -8.71 4.46
CA CYS A 131 6.00 -10.08 4.18
C CYS A 131 7.18 -10.42 5.07
N LYS A 132 7.18 -11.62 5.66
CA LYS A 132 8.27 -12.07 6.51
C LYS A 132 9.61 -11.96 5.79
N PRO A 133 10.67 -11.43 6.43
CA PRO A 133 11.96 -11.13 5.81
C PRO A 133 12.61 -12.30 5.03
N ASP A 134 12.55 -13.53 5.56
CA ASP A 134 13.10 -14.75 4.94
C ASP A 134 12.37 -15.13 3.64
N ILE A 135 11.04 -15.02 3.63
CA ILE A 135 10.21 -15.22 2.44
C ILE A 135 10.42 -14.09 1.43
N LEU A 136 10.55 -12.85 1.91
CA LEU A 136 10.82 -11.70 1.05
C LEU A 136 12.16 -11.83 0.33
N GLU A 137 13.21 -12.24 1.04
CA GLU A 137 14.53 -12.54 0.49
C GLU A 137 14.42 -13.53 -0.67
N THR A 138 13.77 -14.68 -0.44
CA THR A 138 13.55 -15.72 -1.47
C THR A 138 12.80 -15.18 -2.70
N ARG A 139 11.81 -14.29 -2.50
CA ARG A 139 11.06 -13.66 -3.59
C ARG A 139 11.94 -12.70 -4.40
N LEU A 140 12.83 -11.96 -3.76
CA LEU A 140 13.73 -11.00 -4.40
C LEU A 140 14.90 -11.69 -5.12
N GLU A 141 15.43 -12.78 -4.57
CA GLU A 141 16.40 -13.64 -5.26
C GLU A 141 15.84 -14.16 -6.59
N ARG A 142 14.59 -14.64 -6.59
CA ARG A 142 13.91 -15.11 -7.81
C ARG A 142 13.72 -14.01 -8.86
N ARG A 143 13.69 -12.73 -8.45
CA ARG A 143 13.65 -11.58 -9.35
C ARG A 143 15.04 -11.21 -9.92
N GLY A 144 16.10 -11.88 -9.47
CA GLY A 144 17.46 -11.63 -9.91
C GLY A 144 18.07 -10.34 -9.37
N TYR A 145 17.62 -9.88 -8.19
CA TYR A 145 18.23 -8.72 -7.54
C TYR A 145 19.64 -9.06 -7.03
N SER A 146 20.52 -8.05 -6.95
CA SER A 146 21.83 -8.22 -6.32
C SER A 146 21.68 -8.45 -4.82
N LYS A 147 22.67 -9.08 -4.19
CA LYS A 147 22.66 -9.35 -2.75
C LYS A 147 22.49 -8.08 -1.92
N GLU A 148 23.19 -7.01 -2.31
CA GLU A 148 23.13 -5.71 -1.63
C GLU A 148 21.72 -5.09 -1.73
N LYS A 149 21.07 -5.23 -2.90
CA LYS A 149 19.71 -4.75 -3.10
C LYS A 149 18.70 -5.60 -2.32
N ILE A 150 18.88 -6.92 -2.30
CA ILE A 150 18.05 -7.84 -1.51
C ILE A 150 18.14 -7.47 -0.03
N GLN A 151 19.36 -7.44 0.52
CA GLN A 151 19.61 -7.10 1.92
C GLN A 151 18.98 -5.77 2.31
N GLY A 152 19.17 -4.72 1.50
CA GLY A 152 18.57 -3.41 1.79
C GLY A 152 17.04 -3.40 1.81
N ASN A 153 16.37 -4.24 1.01
CA ASN A 153 14.90 -4.37 1.06
C ASN A 153 14.45 -5.24 2.25
N VAL A 154 15.18 -6.31 2.56
CA VAL A 154 14.88 -7.20 3.68
C VAL A 154 15.04 -6.47 5.01
N GLU A 155 16.12 -5.70 5.18
CA GLU A 155 16.36 -4.86 6.36
C GLU A 155 15.28 -3.77 6.49
N TRP A 156 14.87 -3.16 5.38
CA TRP A 156 13.79 -2.17 5.36
C TRP A 156 12.46 -2.77 5.83
N GLU A 157 12.12 -3.96 5.36
CA GLU A 157 10.91 -4.66 5.80
C GLU A 157 10.98 -5.04 7.29
N LEU A 158 12.14 -5.54 7.73
CA LEU A 158 12.40 -5.98 9.11
C LEU A 158 12.11 -4.86 10.12
N ILE A 159 12.48 -3.62 9.79
CA ILE A 159 12.29 -2.46 10.69
C ILE A 159 10.92 -1.79 10.57
N GLY A 160 9.95 -2.37 9.85
CA GLY A 160 8.59 -1.82 9.71
C GLY A 160 8.25 -1.34 8.29
N GLY A 161 9.24 -1.07 7.45
CA GLY A 161 9.02 -0.65 6.07
C GLY A 161 8.12 0.60 5.96
N PRO A 162 7.24 0.66 4.94
CA PRO A 162 6.27 1.76 4.78
C PRO A 162 5.25 1.91 5.90
N TRP A 163 5.08 0.90 6.77
CA TRP A 163 4.17 1.01 7.92
C TRP A 163 4.62 2.09 8.90
N ASN A 164 5.93 2.35 9.00
CA ASN A 164 6.46 3.38 9.90
C ASN A 164 6.01 4.80 9.55
N ASP A 165 5.55 5.03 8.31
CA ASP A 165 5.01 6.32 7.87
C ASP A 165 3.52 6.50 8.28
N ASN A 166 2.93 5.50 8.96
CA ASN A 166 1.57 5.54 9.46
C ASN A 166 1.43 6.41 10.71
N GLU A 167 1.34 7.73 10.52
CA GLU A 167 1.09 8.66 11.62
C GLU A 167 -0.37 8.60 12.14
N ASN A 168 -1.31 8.05 11.34
CA ASN A 168 -2.75 8.01 11.65
C ASN A 168 -3.38 6.67 11.26
N ALA A 169 -3.51 5.77 12.23
CA ALA A 169 -3.94 4.39 12.00
C ALA A 169 -5.37 4.21 11.44
N SER A 170 -6.23 5.24 11.46
CA SER A 170 -7.65 5.09 11.11
C SER A 170 -7.93 4.76 9.63
N ASN A 171 -7.00 5.10 8.73
CA ASN A 171 -7.18 4.96 7.27
C ASN A 171 -6.21 3.94 6.65
N TRP A 172 -5.57 3.14 7.49
CA TRP A 172 -4.52 2.21 7.09
C TRP A 172 -4.95 0.78 7.39
N LEU A 173 -4.78 -0.10 6.41
CA LEU A 173 -4.96 -1.54 6.55
C LEU A 173 -3.61 -2.22 6.35
N GLU A 174 -3.11 -2.89 7.38
CA GLU A 174 -1.92 -3.73 7.28
C GLU A 174 -2.31 -5.19 7.01
N LEU A 175 -1.60 -5.84 6.10
CA LEU A 175 -1.84 -7.24 5.72
C LEU A 175 -0.54 -8.02 5.59
N ASP A 176 -0.44 -9.13 6.31
CA ASP A 176 0.64 -10.10 6.14
C ASP A 176 0.42 -10.97 4.89
N THR A 177 1.37 -10.95 3.96
CA THR A 177 1.35 -11.76 2.73
C THR A 177 2.28 -12.99 2.79
N THR A 178 2.80 -13.33 3.97
CA THR A 178 3.79 -14.40 4.16
C THR A 178 3.24 -15.76 3.73
N GLU A 179 2.16 -16.19 4.37
CA GLU A 179 1.55 -17.52 4.16
C GLU A 179 0.17 -17.45 3.50
N LEU A 180 -0.42 -16.26 3.40
CA LEU A 180 -1.76 -16.10 2.86
C LEU A 180 -1.81 -16.29 1.35
N ASN A 181 -2.81 -17.05 0.91
CA ASN A 181 -3.18 -17.14 -0.49
C ASN A 181 -3.58 -15.74 -0.99
N GLN A 182 -3.09 -15.36 -2.17
CA GLN A 182 -3.38 -14.07 -2.81
C GLN A 182 -4.89 -13.84 -2.95
N ASN A 183 -5.68 -14.90 -3.14
CA ASN A 183 -7.15 -14.81 -3.16
C ASN A 183 -7.72 -14.35 -1.81
N SER A 184 -7.18 -14.86 -0.70
CA SER A 184 -7.60 -14.47 0.65
C SER A 184 -7.25 -13.01 0.94
N ILE A 185 -6.05 -12.56 0.56
CA ILE A 185 -5.64 -11.14 0.67
C ILE A 185 -6.59 -10.25 -0.14
N LYS A 186 -6.86 -10.61 -1.39
CA LYS A 186 -7.81 -9.89 -2.25
C LYS A 186 -9.20 -9.82 -1.61
N GLU A 187 -9.72 -10.93 -1.09
CA GLU A 187 -11.03 -10.97 -0.44
C GLU A 187 -11.10 -10.07 0.81
N ILE A 188 -10.04 -10.04 1.62
CA ILE A 188 -9.94 -9.12 2.76
C ILE A 188 -10.02 -7.67 2.28
N ILE A 189 -9.25 -7.30 1.23
CA ILE A 189 -9.25 -5.94 0.67
C ILE A 189 -10.62 -5.57 0.10
N VAL A 190 -11.23 -6.45 -0.70
CA VAL A 190 -12.56 -6.21 -1.29
C VAL A 190 -13.61 -6.03 -0.20
N LYS A 191 -13.56 -6.84 0.86
CA LYS A 191 -14.45 -6.72 1.99
C LYS A 191 -14.24 -5.40 2.74
N TRP A 192 -12.99 -5.03 3.02
CA TRP A 192 -12.65 -3.78 3.68
C TRP A 192 -13.17 -2.55 2.90
N ILE A 193 -13.00 -2.57 1.57
CA ILE A 193 -13.57 -1.56 0.67
C ILE A 193 -15.11 -1.56 0.74
N ALA A 194 -15.75 -2.73 0.69
CA ALA A 194 -17.21 -2.85 0.74
C ALA A 194 -17.82 -2.41 2.09
N ASP A 195 -17.05 -2.56 3.16
CA ASP A 195 -17.41 -2.14 4.52
C ASP A 195 -17.10 -0.65 4.78
N ASP A 196 -16.88 0.16 3.74
CA ASP A 196 -16.58 1.60 3.80
C ASP A 196 -15.31 1.91 4.61
N PHE A 197 -14.27 1.09 4.38
CA PHE A 197 -12.95 1.23 4.99
C PHE A 197 -12.95 1.19 6.52
N LYS A 198 -13.99 0.61 7.13
CA LYS A 198 -14.05 0.47 8.59
C LYS A 198 -12.82 -0.26 9.11
N PRO A 199 -12.28 0.16 10.27
CA PRO A 199 -11.20 -0.56 10.91
C PRO A 199 -11.56 -2.04 11.02
N THR A 200 -10.72 -2.90 10.45
CA THR A 200 -10.90 -4.34 10.60
C THR A 200 -10.58 -4.70 12.04
N ALA A 201 -11.30 -5.66 12.62
CA ALA A 201 -10.91 -6.27 13.89
C ALA A 201 -9.58 -7.06 13.81
N ILE A 202 -8.97 -7.11 12.63
CA ILE A 202 -7.65 -7.66 12.38
C ILE A 202 -6.67 -6.53 12.67
N ASP A 203 -6.26 -6.43 13.92
CA ASP A 203 -5.05 -5.71 14.30
C ASP A 203 -3.87 -6.66 14.01
N THR A 204 -3.08 -6.36 12.98
CA THR A 204 -1.97 -7.24 12.59
C THR A 204 -0.65 -6.88 13.25
N ASP A 205 -0.56 -5.71 13.91
CA ASP A 205 0.66 -5.03 14.38
C ASP A 205 1.94 -5.86 14.19
N ILE A 206 2.42 -5.90 12.94
CA ILE A 206 3.41 -6.89 12.52
C ILE A 206 4.79 -6.44 12.98
N ASP A 207 5.30 -7.11 14.02
CA ASP A 207 6.66 -6.97 14.50
C ASP A 207 7.52 -8.20 14.15
N TRP A 208 8.26 -8.08 13.05
CA TRP A 208 9.19 -9.14 12.62
C TRP A 208 10.34 -9.38 13.60
N ILE A 209 10.75 -8.35 14.36
CA ILE A 209 11.86 -8.47 15.32
C ILE A 209 11.40 -9.31 16.51
N ALA A 210 10.21 -9.03 17.05
CA ALA A 210 9.63 -9.84 18.13
C ALA A 210 9.51 -11.32 17.75
N THR A 211 9.14 -11.63 16.50
CA THR A 211 9.03 -13.02 16.02
C THR A 211 10.36 -13.75 15.84
N MET A 212 11.50 -13.06 15.91
CA MET A 212 12.84 -13.67 15.82
C MET A 212 13.42 -14.07 17.19
N GLU A 213 12.83 -13.59 18.28
CA GLU A 213 13.28 -13.89 19.65
C GLU A 213 12.58 -15.11 20.26
N GLU A 214 11.58 -15.67 19.57
CA GLU A 214 10.84 -16.90 19.92
C GLU A 214 11.42 -18.15 19.24
#